data_AF-A0A820I8X1-F1
#
_entry.id   AF-A0A820I8X1-F1
#
_cell.length_a   1.000
_cell.length_b   1.000
_cell.length_c   1.000
_cell.angle_alpha   90.00
_cell.angle_beta   90.00
_cell.angle_gamma   90.00
#
_symmetry.space_group_name_H-M   'P 1'
#
loop_
_entity.id
_entity.type
_entity.pdbx_description
1 polymer ?
#
loop_
_entity_poly.entity_id
_entity_poly.type
_entity_poly.pdbx_seq_one_letter_code
_entity_poly.pdbx_strand_id
1 'polypeptide(L)' 'TILKRNPLPLHAQMEQKQRLTNLEKFSNSDNGLLIATDVAARGLDIPNIKHIIHYQVPRSTEKVYESSDGRFVIVVIG' A
#
# COMPACT_ATOMS: atom_id res chain seq x y z
N THR A 1 -13.42 -9.02 1.63
CA THR A 1 -13.00 -7.71 1.08
C THR A 1 -13.83 -7.37 -0.13
N ILE A 2 -14.40 -6.17 -0.20
CA ILE A 2 -15.31 -5.70 -1.26
C ILE A 2 -14.68 -5.81 -2.66
N LEU A 3 -13.36 -5.66 -2.76
CA LEU A 3 -12.61 -5.76 -4.01
C LEU A 3 -12.21 -7.19 -4.43
N LYS A 4 -12.51 -8.23 -3.62
CA LYS A 4 -12.03 -9.62 -3.82
C LYS A 4 -10.50 -9.73 -4.07
N ARG A 5 -9.72 -8.77 -3.56
CA ARG A 5 -8.25 -8.73 -3.65
C ARG A 5 -7.65 -8.89 -2.25
N ASN A 6 -6.48 -9.51 -2.17
CA ASN A 6 -5.71 -9.59 -0.94
C ASN A 6 -4.82 -8.33 -0.81
N PRO A 7 -5.04 -7.46 0.19
CA PRO A 7 -4.20 -6.29 0.36
C PRO A 7 -2.82 -6.66 0.88
N LEU A 8 -1.79 -6.11 0.25
CA LEU A 8 -0.40 -6.21 0.67
C LEU A 8 -0.01 -4.89 1.35
N PRO A 9 0.31 -4.88 2.66
CA PRO A 9 0.72 -3.67 3.34
C PRO A 9 2.16 -3.29 3.01
N LEU A 10 2.44 -1.98 3.01
CA LEU A 10 3.78 -1.40 2.89
C LEU A 10 3.89 -0.15 3.78
N HIS A 11 4.55 -0.27 4.94
CA HIS A 11 4.76 0.84 5.86
C HIS A 11 6.14 0.75 6.55
N ALA A 12 6.55 1.83 7.21
CA ALA A 12 7.91 1.98 7.74
C ALA A 12 8.26 1.00 8.87
N GLN A 13 7.27 0.58 9.67
CA GLN A 13 7.46 -0.39 10.78
C GLN A 13 7.59 -1.85 10.31
N MET A 14 7.45 -2.13 9.02
CA MET A 14 7.65 -3.48 8.51
C MET A 14 9.14 -3.79 8.36
N GLU A 15 9.50 -5.02 8.69
CA GLU A 15 10.83 -5.57 8.40
C GLU A 15 11.15 -5.43 6.90
N GLN A 16 12.39 -5.03 6.58
CA GLN A 16 12.80 -4.76 5.19
C GLN A 16 12.54 -5.97 4.28
N LYS A 17 12.78 -7.19 4.78
CA LYS A 17 12.50 -8.43 4.06
C LYS A 17 11.01 -8.57 3.72
N GLN A 18 10.12 -8.25 4.65
CA GLN A 18 8.67 -8.32 4.42
C GLN A 18 8.21 -7.29 3.39
N ARG A 19 8.79 -6.07 3.43
CA ARG A 19 8.51 -5.02 2.44
C ARG A 19 8.85 -5.48 1.02
N LEU A 20 10.06 -6.04 0.83
CA LEU A 20 10.51 -6.59 -0.44
C LEU A 20 9.61 -7.72 -0.92
N THR A 21 9.31 -8.69 -0.06
CA THR A 21 8.43 -9.81 -0.40
C THR A 21 7.02 -9.35 -0.81
N ASN A 22 6.45 -8.36 -0.12
CA ASN A 22 5.14 -7.81 -0.49
C ASN A 22 5.19 -7.04 -1.81
N LEU A 23 6.26 -6.27 -2.05
CA LEU A 23 6.44 -5.55 -3.30
C LEU A 23 6.59 -6.51 -4.49
N GLU A 24 7.38 -7.58 -4.34
CA GLU A 24 7.53 -8.63 -5.34
C GLU A 24 6.20 -9.34 -5.62
N LYS A 25 5.46 -9.73 -4.56
CA LYS A 25 4.13 -10.34 -4.71
C LYS A 25 3.14 -9.42 -5.41
N PHE A 26 3.21 -8.12 -5.13
CA PHE A 26 2.36 -7.13 -5.79
C PHE A 26 2.73 -7.00 -7.27
N SER A 27 4.02 -6.82 -7.58
CA SER A 27 4.52 -6.66 -8.95
C SER A 27 4.28 -7.89 -9.83
N ASN A 28 4.26 -9.09 -9.24
CA ASN A 28 4.02 -10.35 -9.96
C ASN A 28 2.53 -10.73 -10.01
N SER A 29 1.63 -9.92 -9.45
CA SER A 29 0.20 -10.22 -9.42
C SER A 29 -0.53 -9.44 -10.50
N ASP A 30 -1.23 -10.16 -11.38
CA ASP A 30 -2.14 -9.57 -12.37
C ASP A 30 -3.32 -8.81 -11.74
N ASN A 31 -3.57 -9.01 -10.44
CA ASN A 31 -4.69 -8.39 -9.73
C ASN A 31 -4.30 -7.90 -8.33
N GLY A 32 -3.11 -7.30 -8.24
CA GLY A 32 -2.51 -6.83 -6.99
C GLY A 32 -3.26 -5.67 -6.32
N LEU A 33 -3.22 -5.63 -5.00
CA LEU A 33 -3.63 -4.48 -4.19
C LEU A 33 -2.55 -4.18 -3.15
N LEU A 34 -1.88 -3.03 -3.28
CA LEU A 34 -0.86 -2.57 -2.34
C LEU A 34 -1.42 -1.39 -1.55
N ILE A 35 -1.27 -1.43 -0.22
CA ILE A 35 -1.66 -0.34 0.67
C ILE A 35 -0.38 0.22 1.28
N ALA A 36 -0.01 1.42 0.89
CA ALA A 36 1.19 2.08 1.34
C ALA A 36 0.90 3.37 2.10
N THR A 37 1.81 3.80 2.96
CA THR A 37 1.83 5.19 3.44
C THR A 37 2.46 6.09 2.38
N ASP A 38 2.15 7.40 2.38
CA ASP A 38 2.76 8.34 1.42
C ASP A 38 4.30 8.26 1.42
N VAL A 39 4.89 8.15 2.61
CA VAL A 39 6.34 8.00 2.78
C VAL A 39 6.85 6.68 2.17
N ALA A 40 6.14 5.57 2.36
CA ALA A 40 6.56 4.26 1.84
C ALA A 40 6.35 4.11 0.33
N ALA A 41 5.41 4.85 -0.25
CA ALA A 41 5.09 4.82 -1.67
C ALA A 41 6.04 5.65 -2.53
N ARG A 42 6.70 6.67 -1.96
CA ARG A 42 7.65 7.52 -2.69
C ARG A 42 8.83 6.71 -3.22
N GLY A 43 9.11 6.86 -4.51
CA GLY A 43 10.22 6.18 -5.17
C GLY A 43 9.93 4.72 -5.54
N LEU A 44 8.69 4.24 -5.36
CA LEU A 44 8.28 2.97 -5.95
C LEU A 44 8.13 3.13 -7.46
N ASP A 45 8.95 2.43 -8.22
CA ASP A 45 8.79 2.24 -9.65
C ASP A 45 8.17 0.86 -9.88
N ILE A 46 6.87 0.82 -10.18
CA ILE A 46 6.12 -0.42 -10.37
C ILE A 46 5.44 -0.35 -11.74
N PRO A 47 5.73 -1.28 -12.66
CA PRO A 47 5.10 -1.30 -13.97
C PRO A 47 3.63 -1.74 -13.86
N ASN A 48 2.84 -1.44 -14.91
CA ASN A 48 1.46 -1.92 -15.06
C ASN A 48 0.46 -1.47 -13.97
N ILE A 49 0.68 -0.32 -13.34
CA ILE A 49 -0.29 0.26 -12.41
C ILE A 49 -1.54 0.70 -13.19
N LYS A 50 -2.72 0.24 -12.76
CA LYS A 50 -4.00 0.71 -13.33
C LYS A 50 -4.56 1.90 -12.59
N HIS A 51 -4.50 1.88 -11.26
CA HIS A 51 -5.05 2.96 -10.44
C HIS A 51 -4.17 3.27 -9.24
N ILE A 52 -4.05 4.57 -8.94
CA ILE A 52 -3.48 5.10 -7.71
C ILE A 52 -4.57 5.91 -7.03
N ILE A 53 -4.88 5.58 -5.78
CA ILE A 53 -5.91 6.23 -4.98
C ILE A 53 -5.24 6.84 -3.76
N HIS A 54 -5.27 8.17 -3.67
CA HIS A 54 -4.85 8.89 -2.47
C HIS A 54 -6.01 8.91 -1.49
N TYR A 55 -5.82 8.31 -0.31
CA TYR A 55 -6.82 8.25 0.73
C TYR A 55 -6.30 8.91 2.01
N GLN A 56 -7.09 9.82 2.56
CA GLN A 56 -6.79 10.46 3.84
C GLN A 56 -7.79 9.95 4.88
N VAL A 57 -7.30 9.23 5.88
CA VAL A 57 -8.13 8.75 6.98
C VAL A 57 -8.53 9.95 7.84
N PRO A 58 -9.83 10.18 8.09
CA PRO A 58 -10.27 11.17 9.07
C PRO A 58 -9.70 10.80 10.44
N ARG A 59 -9.24 11.78 11.22
CA ARG A 59 -8.70 11.57 12.58
C ARG A 59 -9.80 11.07 13.52
N SER A 60 -10.10 9.78 13.47
CA SER A 60 -10.90 9.08 14.47
C SER A 60 -10.05 7.98 15.07
N THR A 61 -10.04 7.98 16.39
CA THR A 61 -9.17 7.23 17.29
C THR A 61 -9.47 5.74 17.23
N GLU A 62 -8.87 4.98 16.31
CA GLU A 62 -8.62 3.54 16.51
C GLU A 62 -7.77 2.99 15.36
N LYS A 63 -6.47 2.80 15.65
CA LYS A 63 -5.45 2.13 14.82
C LYS A 63 -5.06 2.85 13.53
N VAL A 64 -4.25 3.89 13.69
CA VAL A 64 -3.40 4.43 12.62
C VAL A 64 -2.08 3.66 12.66
N TYR A 65 -1.85 2.78 11.69
CA TYR A 65 -0.49 2.32 11.40
C TYR A 65 0.31 3.56 10.95
N GLU A 66 1.37 3.87 11.70
CA GLU A 66 2.02 5.19 11.76
C GLU A 66 2.41 5.73 10.38
N SER A 67 1.60 6.67 9.89
CA SER A 67 2.06 7.79 9.10
C SER A 67 1.57 9.03 9.84
N SER A 68 2.47 9.95 10.17
CA SER A 68 2.22 11.10 11.07
C SER A 68 1.02 11.97 10.68
N ASP A 69 0.51 11.83 9.44
CA ASP A 69 -0.62 12.58 8.89
C ASP A 69 -1.84 11.74 8.45
N GLY A 70 -1.84 10.41 8.65
CA GLY A 70 -2.96 9.54 8.26
C GLY A 70 -3.22 9.47 6.74
N ARG A 71 -2.20 9.79 5.93
CA ARG A 71 -2.25 9.74 4.46
C ARG A 71 -1.76 8.38 3.95
N PHE A 72 -2.61 7.72 3.19
CA PHE A 72 -2.34 6.44 2.56
C PHE A 72 -2.44 6.56 1.04
N VAL A 73 -1.62 5.79 0.36
CA VAL A 73 -1.65 5.60 -1.08
C VAL A 73 -2.03 4.15 -1.33
N ILE A 74 -3.17 3.95 -1.99
CA ILE A 74 -3.62 2.63 -2.40
C ILE A 74 -3.24 2.47 -3.87
N VAL A 75 -2.45 1.46 -4.17
CA VAL A 75 -1.96 1.17 -5.51
C VAL A 75 -2.58 -0.12 -5.99
N VAL A 76 -3.15 -0.07 -7.19
CA VAL A 76 -3.96 -1.14 -7.75
C VAL A 76 -3.38 -1.51 -9.11
N ILE A 77 -2.86 -2.73 -9.21
CA ILE A 77 -2.57 -3.41 -10.48
C ILE A 77 -3.80 -4.24 -10.81
N GLY A 78 -4.23 -4.29 -12.06
CA GLY A 78 -5.33 -5.16 -12.43
C GLY A 78 -5.17 -5.72 -13.81
#